data_AF-A0AAU9M659-F1
#
_entry.id   AF-A0AAU9M659-F1
#
_cell.length_a   1.000
_cell.length_b   1.000
_cell.length_c   1.000
_cell.angle_alpha   90.00
_cell.angle_beta   90.00
_cell.angle_gamma   90.00
#
_symmetry.space_group_name_H-M   'P 1'
#
loop_
_entity.id
_entity.type
_entity.pdbx_description
1 polymer ?
#
loop_
_entity_poly.entity_id
_entity_poly.type
_entity_poly.pdbx_seq_one_letter_code
_entity_poly.pdbx_strand_id
1 'polypeptide(L)'
;MGKTSSKKDESKHADRKFEKKLEFYAKVRDTVALGAQKTIKKKKLRPREKKLKAYNLSSLAEFLPEIEPSKQPTTSDFKVTSKSRQKLVMKEANQLKTVLNDPVFKADPLAALHQHLQSTQPVIEKPARKSENGKKGRKKMKKKGSKAPSGTQSMEE
;
A
#
# COMPACT_ATOMS: atom_id res chain seq x y z
N MET A 1 19.63 37.61 -68.63
CA MET A 1 18.70 38.70 -68.24
C MET A 1 18.21 38.45 -66.81
N GLY A 2 18.99 38.86 -65.81
CA GLY A 2 18.63 38.70 -64.39
C GLY A 2 17.71 39.84 -63.93
N LYS A 3 16.55 39.53 -63.36
CA LYS A 3 15.60 40.52 -62.84
C LYS A 3 15.97 40.90 -61.41
N THR A 4 16.18 42.19 -61.17
CA THR A 4 16.48 42.81 -59.87
C THR A 4 15.20 43.05 -59.07
N SER A 5 14.71 42.04 -58.35
CA SER A 5 13.61 42.19 -57.38
C SER A 5 14.10 41.90 -55.97
N SER A 6 14.85 42.82 -55.36
CA SER A 6 15.45 42.56 -54.03
C SER A 6 15.44 43.74 -53.05
N LYS A 7 14.60 44.77 -53.22
CA LYS A 7 14.58 45.90 -52.26
C LYS A 7 13.19 46.26 -51.70
N LYS A 8 12.10 46.08 -52.46
CA LYS A 8 10.76 46.48 -52.01
C LYS A 8 10.06 45.46 -51.10
N ASP A 9 10.44 44.19 -51.17
CA ASP A 9 9.85 43.16 -50.30
C ASP A 9 10.62 43.00 -48.98
N GLU A 10 11.93 43.30 -48.97
CA GLU A 10 12.74 43.31 -47.74
C GLU A 10 12.24 44.35 -46.74
N SER A 11 11.83 45.54 -47.19
CA SER A 11 11.26 46.58 -46.32
C SER A 11 9.93 46.11 -45.70
N LYS A 12 9.03 45.52 -46.48
CA LYS A 12 7.77 44.94 -45.97
C LYS A 12 8.01 43.80 -44.98
N HIS A 13 9.03 42.98 -45.21
CA HIS A 13 9.43 41.94 -44.29
C HIS A 13 10.06 42.50 -43.00
N ALA A 14 10.78 43.62 -43.08
CA ALA A 14 11.31 44.33 -41.92
C ALA A 14 10.20 44.99 -41.10
N ASP A 15 9.24 45.65 -41.74
CA ASP A 15 8.07 46.26 -41.10
C ASP A 15 7.24 45.20 -40.36
N ARG A 16 6.99 44.06 -41.00
CA ARG A 16 6.30 42.91 -40.37
C ARG A 16 7.08 42.33 -39.18
N LYS A 17 8.41 42.35 -39.21
CA LYS A 17 9.24 41.93 -38.07
C LYS A 17 9.15 42.93 -36.92
N PHE A 18 9.10 44.22 -37.22
CA PHE A 18 8.97 45.28 -36.22
C PHE A 18 7.59 45.23 -35.54
N GLU A 19 6.52 45.06 -36.32
CA GLU A 19 5.16 44.97 -35.79
C GLU A 19 4.98 43.75 -34.88
N LYS A 20 5.54 42.58 -35.27
CA LYS A 20 5.57 41.39 -34.41
C LYS A 20 6.32 41.62 -33.10
N LYS A 21 7.39 42.44 -33.10
CA LYS A 21 8.12 42.78 -31.89
C LYS A 21 7.28 43.67 -30.98
N LEU A 22 6.57 44.66 -31.52
CA LEU A 22 5.65 45.51 -30.76
C LEU A 22 4.52 44.70 -30.12
N GLU A 23 3.87 43.81 -30.89
CA GLU A 23 2.83 42.92 -30.35
C GLU A 23 3.36 42.03 -29.21
N PHE A 24 4.58 41.53 -29.35
CA PHE A 24 5.21 40.71 -28.32
C PHE A 24 5.42 41.52 -27.03
N TYR A 25 5.98 42.73 -27.13
CA TYR A 25 6.19 43.59 -25.96
C TYR A 25 4.86 44.03 -25.32
N ALA A 26 3.82 44.27 -26.10
CA ALA A 26 2.48 44.55 -25.58
C ALA A 26 1.94 43.36 -24.77
N LYS A 27 1.98 42.14 -25.34
CA LYS A 27 1.55 40.91 -24.66
C LYS A 27 2.35 40.63 -23.39
N VAL A 28 3.65 40.88 -23.38
CA VAL A 28 4.49 40.72 -22.17
C VAL A 28 4.08 41.73 -21.09
N ARG A 29 3.84 43.00 -21.45
CA ARG A 29 3.37 44.01 -20.49
C ARG A 29 1.99 43.66 -19.92
N ASP A 30 1.05 43.23 -20.76
CA ASP A 30 -0.29 42.85 -20.35
C ASP A 30 -0.27 41.63 -19.42
N THR A 31 0.55 40.62 -19.73
CA THR A 31 0.68 39.42 -18.88
C THR A 31 1.38 39.71 -17.55
N VAL A 32 2.41 40.57 -17.53
CA VAL A 32 3.04 41.02 -16.28
C VAL A 32 2.06 41.84 -15.43
N ALA A 33 1.23 42.69 -16.04
CA ALA A 33 0.18 43.43 -15.34
C ALA A 33 -0.91 42.50 -14.77
N LEU A 34 -1.30 41.44 -15.51
CA LEU A 34 -2.29 40.46 -15.08
C LEU A 34 -1.77 39.43 -14.07
N GLY A 35 -0.45 39.25 -13.98
CA GLY A 35 0.21 38.26 -13.11
C GLY A 35 0.18 38.60 -11.61
N ALA A 36 -0.08 39.85 -11.24
CA ALA A 36 0.01 40.31 -9.84
C ALA A 36 -1.33 40.38 -9.08
N GLN A 37 -2.48 40.31 -9.75
CA GLN A 37 -3.78 40.66 -9.14
C GLN A 37 -4.75 39.48 -8.89
N LYS A 38 -4.35 38.23 -9.13
CA LYS A 38 -5.22 37.07 -8.85
C LYS A 38 -4.95 36.50 -7.46
N THR A 39 -5.42 37.19 -6.41
CA THR A 39 -5.61 36.58 -5.09
C THR A 39 -6.82 35.64 -5.15
N ILE A 40 -6.56 34.40 -5.56
CA ILE A 40 -7.59 33.35 -5.68
C ILE A 40 -8.06 32.97 -4.26
N LYS A 41 -9.11 33.63 -3.75
CA LYS A 41 -9.81 33.20 -2.53
C LYS A 41 -10.59 31.91 -2.85
N LYS A 42 -10.02 30.77 -2.47
CA LYS A 42 -10.69 29.46 -2.59
C LYS A 42 -11.91 29.42 -1.67
N LYS A 43 -13.12 29.53 -2.24
CA LYS A 43 -14.37 29.24 -1.51
C LYS A 43 -14.45 27.73 -1.26
N LYS A 44 -14.51 27.31 0.01
CA LYS A 44 -14.69 25.90 0.39
C LYS A 44 -16.14 25.49 0.08
N LEU A 45 -16.33 24.68 -0.96
CA LEU A 45 -17.61 24.03 -1.21
C LEU A 45 -17.84 22.97 -0.12
N ARG A 46 -18.95 23.07 0.62
CA ARG A 46 -19.36 22.03 1.58
C ARG A 46 -19.68 20.75 0.79
N PRO A 47 -19.07 19.60 1.14
CA PRO A 47 -19.43 18.33 0.52
C PRO A 47 -20.88 18.00 0.84
N ARG A 48 -21.67 17.62 -0.16
CA ARG A 48 -22.98 16.99 0.08
C ARG A 48 -22.73 15.61 0.69
N GLU A 49 -23.19 15.42 1.92
CA GLU A 49 -23.21 14.10 2.57
C GLU A 49 -24.19 13.20 1.82
N LYS A 50 -23.66 12.21 1.10
CA LYS A 50 -24.48 11.14 0.53
C LYS A 50 -24.94 10.26 1.68
N LYS A 51 -26.24 10.32 2.01
CA LYS A 51 -26.87 9.37 2.94
C LYS A 51 -26.93 8.00 2.27
N LEU A 52 -25.84 7.25 2.34
CA LEU A 52 -25.86 5.84 1.99
C LEU A 52 -26.79 5.15 2.98
N LYS A 53 -27.87 4.55 2.47
CA LYS A 53 -28.72 3.65 3.23
C LYS A 53 -27.89 2.39 3.50
N ALA A 54 -27.19 2.35 4.62
CA ALA A 54 -26.61 1.11 5.10
C ALA A 54 -27.78 0.22 5.53
N TYR A 55 -28.06 -0.83 4.76
CA TYR A 55 -28.98 -1.87 5.21
C TYR A 55 -28.42 -2.48 6.49
N ASN A 56 -29.27 -2.63 7.51
CA ASN A 56 -28.88 -3.29 8.74
C ASN A 56 -28.72 -4.79 8.45
N LEU A 57 -27.47 -5.26 8.40
CA LEU A 57 -27.13 -6.66 8.11
C LEU A 57 -27.06 -7.54 9.37
N SER A 58 -27.60 -7.09 10.50
CA SER A 58 -27.61 -7.86 11.76
C SER A 58 -28.29 -9.23 11.63
N SER A 59 -29.28 -9.38 10.75
CA SER A 59 -29.92 -10.68 10.48
C SER A 59 -28.96 -11.73 9.89
N LEU A 60 -27.81 -11.32 9.34
CA LEU A 60 -26.80 -12.27 8.85
C LEU A 60 -26.03 -12.95 10.00
N ALA A 61 -26.04 -12.37 11.21
CA ALA A 61 -25.37 -12.96 12.36
C ALA A 61 -26.01 -14.27 12.82
N GLU A 62 -27.32 -14.45 12.60
CA GLU A 62 -28.06 -15.67 12.96
C GLU A 62 -27.64 -16.90 12.11
N PHE A 63 -27.07 -16.67 10.93
CA PHE A 63 -26.63 -17.73 10.02
C PHE A 63 -25.14 -18.08 10.16
N LEU A 64 -24.39 -17.30 10.93
CA LEU A 64 -22.98 -17.55 11.17
C LEU A 64 -22.81 -18.31 12.48
N PRO A 65 -21.83 -19.24 12.56
CA PRO A 65 -21.42 -19.76 13.85
C PRO A 65 -21.08 -18.61 14.81
N GLU A 66 -21.46 -18.72 16.09
CA GLU A 66 -21.05 -17.79 17.15
C GLU A 66 -19.53 -17.86 17.31
N ILE A 67 -18.83 -17.14 16.45
CA ILE A 67 -17.41 -16.91 16.55
C ILE A 67 -17.30 -15.76 17.55
N GLU A 68 -16.80 -16.07 18.75
CA GLU A 68 -16.33 -15.07 19.72
C GLU A 68 -15.65 -13.96 18.94
N PRO A 69 -16.04 -12.68 19.12
CA PRO A 69 -15.48 -11.58 18.36
C PRO A 69 -13.98 -11.57 18.63
N SER A 70 -13.26 -12.24 17.74
CA SER A 70 -11.83 -12.23 17.67
C SER A 70 -11.44 -10.77 17.72
N LYS A 71 -10.43 -10.46 18.53
CA LYS A 71 -9.77 -9.14 18.54
C LYS A 71 -9.20 -8.93 17.14
N GLN A 72 -10.06 -8.63 16.18
CA GLN A 72 -9.68 -8.19 14.86
C GLN A 72 -8.79 -7.00 15.14
N PRO A 73 -7.57 -6.96 14.57
CA PRO A 73 -6.76 -5.78 14.68
C PRO A 73 -7.64 -4.64 14.18
N THR A 74 -8.05 -3.78 15.10
CA THR A 74 -8.82 -2.57 14.80
C THR A 74 -8.15 -1.95 13.60
N THR A 75 -8.92 -1.61 12.56
CA THR A 75 -8.43 -0.99 11.34
C THR A 75 -7.65 0.26 11.74
N SER A 76 -6.37 0.09 12.04
CA SER A 76 -5.47 1.19 12.31
C SER A 76 -5.56 2.02 11.05
N ASP A 77 -5.92 3.28 11.19
CA ASP A 77 -6.04 4.22 10.07
C ASP A 77 -4.70 4.26 9.35
N PHE A 78 -4.50 3.30 8.44
CA PHE A 78 -3.23 3.04 7.79
C PHE A 78 -3.17 4.10 6.71
N LYS A 79 -2.75 5.30 7.11
CA LYS A 79 -2.61 6.43 6.21
C LYS A 79 -1.69 5.99 5.09
N VAL A 80 -2.29 5.70 3.93
CA VAL A 80 -1.58 5.12 2.80
C VAL A 80 -0.71 6.22 2.19
N THR A 81 0.54 6.29 2.66
CA THR A 81 1.59 7.16 2.12
C THR A 81 2.22 6.52 0.89
N SER A 82 2.85 7.31 0.01
CA SER A 82 3.61 6.79 -1.14
C SER A 82 4.65 5.75 -0.73
N LYS A 83 5.40 6.02 0.35
CA LYS A 83 6.37 5.09 0.92
C LYS A 83 5.72 3.79 1.41
N SER A 84 4.55 3.86 2.05
CA SER A 84 3.84 2.65 2.48
C SER A 84 3.35 1.81 1.29
N ARG A 85 2.88 2.44 0.21
CA ARG A 85 2.51 1.74 -1.03
C ARG A 85 3.71 1.04 -1.65
N GLN A 86 4.84 1.73 -1.76
CA GLN A 86 6.06 1.14 -2.31
C GLN A 86 6.50 -0.08 -1.47
N LYS A 87 6.50 0.04 -0.14
CA LYS A 87 6.83 -1.09 0.75
C LYS A 87 5.85 -2.26 0.56
N LEU A 88 4.56 -1.99 0.44
CA LEU A 88 3.55 -3.03 0.19
C LEU A 88 3.82 -3.72 -1.15
N VAL A 89 4.03 -2.96 -2.23
CA VAL A 89 4.35 -3.51 -3.55
C VAL A 89 5.60 -4.38 -3.51
N MET A 90 6.67 -3.96 -2.82
CA MET A 90 7.88 -4.77 -2.70
C MET A 90 7.63 -6.08 -1.93
N LYS A 91 6.85 -6.03 -0.85
CA LYS A 91 6.48 -7.22 -0.08
C LYS A 91 5.66 -8.20 -0.91
N GLU A 92 4.61 -7.73 -1.57
CA GLU A 92 3.75 -8.58 -2.41
C GLU A 92 4.51 -9.12 -3.63
N ALA A 93 5.34 -8.31 -4.27
CA ALA A 93 6.17 -8.76 -5.39
C ALA A 93 7.15 -9.87 -4.97
N ASN A 94 7.73 -9.77 -3.78
CA ASN A 94 8.62 -10.80 -3.26
C ASN A 94 7.84 -12.09 -2.93
N GLN A 95 6.67 -11.98 -2.28
CA GLN A 95 5.79 -13.13 -2.01
C GLN A 95 5.37 -13.84 -3.30
N LEU A 96 4.96 -13.07 -4.31
CA LEU A 96 4.58 -13.64 -5.60
C LEU A 96 5.76 -14.37 -6.26
N LYS A 97 6.96 -13.77 -6.24
CA LYS A 97 8.17 -14.43 -6.74
C LYS A 97 8.45 -15.74 -6.02
N THR A 98 8.26 -15.81 -4.70
CA THR A 98 8.45 -17.05 -3.96
C THR A 98 7.47 -18.14 -4.38
N VAL A 99 6.18 -17.80 -4.55
CA VAL A 99 5.16 -18.77 -5.01
C VAL A 99 5.46 -19.26 -6.43
N LEU A 100 5.83 -18.35 -7.33
CA LEU A 100 6.15 -18.71 -8.72
C LEU A 100 7.43 -19.55 -8.84
N ASN A 101 8.35 -19.43 -7.89
CA ASN A 101 9.59 -20.22 -7.88
C ASN A 101 9.44 -21.58 -7.19
N ASP A 102 8.36 -21.79 -6.44
CA ASP A 102 8.12 -23.03 -5.70
C ASP A 102 7.89 -24.21 -6.65
N PRO A 103 8.68 -25.30 -6.55
CA PRO A 103 8.50 -26.49 -7.39
C PRO A 103 7.12 -27.13 -7.22
N VAL A 104 6.52 -27.07 -6.02
CA VAL A 104 5.20 -27.66 -5.77
C VAL A 104 4.12 -26.89 -6.54
N PHE A 105 4.20 -25.56 -6.54
CA PHE A 105 3.28 -24.70 -7.28
C PHE A 105 3.43 -24.83 -8.81
N LYS A 106 4.66 -25.07 -9.31
CA LYS A 106 4.91 -25.31 -10.74
C LYS A 106 4.33 -26.64 -11.22
N ALA A 107 4.36 -27.67 -10.38
CA ALA A 107 3.85 -29.00 -10.71
C ALA A 107 2.31 -29.04 -10.65
N ASP A 108 1.71 -28.56 -9.56
CA ASP A 108 0.25 -28.46 -9.41
C ASP A 108 -0.13 -27.22 -8.57
N PRO A 109 -0.58 -26.13 -9.23
CA PRO A 109 -0.94 -24.90 -8.52
C PRO A 109 -2.16 -25.07 -7.63
N LEU A 110 -3.10 -25.98 -7.97
CA LEU A 110 -4.32 -26.18 -7.19
C LEU A 110 -4.03 -26.94 -5.89
N ALA A 111 -3.22 -28.00 -5.97
CA ALA A 111 -2.79 -28.73 -4.78
C ALA A 111 -1.91 -27.86 -3.86
N ALA A 112 -1.00 -27.08 -4.42
CA ALA A 112 -0.15 -26.16 -3.65
C ALA A 112 -0.99 -25.12 -2.87
N LEU A 113 -2.01 -24.54 -3.52
CA LEU A 113 -2.94 -23.64 -2.85
C LEU A 113 -3.73 -24.33 -1.74
N HIS A 114 -4.21 -25.56 -1.98
CA HIS A 114 -4.93 -26.33 -0.97
C HIS A 114 -4.06 -26.61 0.25
N GLN A 115 -2.82 -27.06 0.05
CA GLN A 115 -1.85 -27.28 1.14
C GLN A 115 -1.55 -25.99 1.90
N HIS A 116 -1.34 -24.88 1.19
CA HIS A 116 -1.10 -23.59 1.81
C HIS A 116 -2.27 -23.15 2.69
N LEU A 117 -3.50 -23.27 2.18
CA LEU A 117 -4.71 -22.95 2.94
C LEU A 117 -4.87 -23.84 4.18
N GLN A 118 -4.59 -25.14 4.06
CA GLN A 118 -4.62 -26.04 5.22
C GLN A 118 -3.56 -25.67 6.27
N SER A 119 -2.36 -25.28 5.84
CA SER A 119 -1.25 -24.94 6.75
C SER A 119 -1.41 -23.59 7.45
N THR A 120 -2.05 -22.62 6.79
CA THR A 120 -2.22 -21.24 7.29
C THR A 120 -3.52 -21.03 8.03
N GLN A 121 -4.43 -22.02 8.02
CA GLN A 121 -5.59 -21.97 8.87
C GLN A 121 -5.15 -21.94 10.34
N PRO A 122 -5.69 -21.00 11.15
CA PRO A 122 -5.44 -21.01 12.58
C PRO A 122 -5.92 -22.36 13.11
N VAL A 123 -5.03 -23.08 13.79
CA VAL A 123 -5.39 -24.32 14.47
C VAL A 123 -6.45 -23.97 15.49
N ILE A 124 -7.70 -24.25 15.16
CA ILE A 124 -8.76 -24.33 16.14
C ILE A 124 -8.35 -25.52 17.00
N GLU A 125 -7.72 -25.24 18.14
CA GLU A 125 -7.51 -26.24 19.18
C GLU A 125 -8.88 -26.79 19.52
N LYS A 126 -9.24 -27.94 18.94
CA LYS A 126 -10.38 -28.72 19.43
C LYS A 126 -10.14 -28.89 20.92
N PRO A 127 -11.09 -28.52 21.80
CA PRO A 127 -10.86 -28.63 23.24
C PRO A 127 -10.44 -30.06 23.50
N ALA A 128 -9.22 -30.21 24.04
CA ALA A 128 -8.69 -31.50 24.40
C ALA A 128 -9.77 -32.22 25.21
N ARG A 129 -10.26 -33.34 24.68
CA ARG A 129 -11.10 -34.24 25.47
C ARG A 129 -10.26 -34.55 26.70
N LYS A 130 -10.69 -34.06 27.86
CA LYS A 130 -10.08 -34.37 29.15
C LYS A 130 -10.08 -35.89 29.24
N SER A 131 -8.93 -36.51 29.02
CA SER A 131 -8.74 -37.87 29.49
C SER A 131 -8.67 -37.75 31.01
N GLU A 132 -9.76 -38.14 31.67
CA GLU A 132 -9.70 -38.54 33.05
C GLU A 132 -8.69 -39.68 33.15
N ASN A 133 -7.47 -39.36 33.54
CA ASN A 133 -6.61 -40.32 34.22
C ASN A 133 -5.54 -39.60 35.04
N GLY A 134 -5.61 -39.82 36.36
CA GLY A 134 -4.42 -39.81 37.21
C GLY A 134 -4.16 -38.54 38.01
N LYS A 135 -4.87 -38.39 39.12
CA LYS A 135 -4.35 -37.67 40.30
C LYS A 135 -2.94 -38.18 40.65
N LYS A 136 -1.89 -37.37 40.50
CA LYS A 136 -0.71 -37.40 41.40
C LYS A 136 -0.08 -36.00 41.48
N GLY A 137 -0.44 -35.28 42.54
CA GLY A 137 0.35 -34.13 42.98
C GLY A 137 1.72 -34.57 43.46
N ARG A 138 2.76 -33.81 43.13
CA ARG A 138 4.03 -33.87 43.86
C ARG A 138 4.74 -32.52 43.90
N LYS A 139 4.84 -32.05 45.16
CA LYS A 139 5.60 -30.97 45.78
C LYS A 139 6.66 -30.23 44.93
N LYS A 140 6.56 -28.90 44.97
CA LYS A 140 7.65 -27.94 44.77
C LYS A 140 8.82 -28.25 45.73
N MET A 141 10.02 -28.46 45.21
CA MET A 141 11.26 -28.23 45.95
C MET A 141 12.03 -27.09 45.29
N LYS A 142 12.10 -25.95 46.00
CA LYS A 142 13.14 -24.94 45.81
C LYS A 142 14.49 -25.61 46.10
N LYS A 143 15.44 -25.58 45.16
CA LYS A 143 16.86 -25.60 45.51
C LYS A 143 17.59 -24.42 44.86
N LYS A 144 18.34 -23.77 45.76
CA LYS A 144 19.23 -22.62 45.64
C LYS A 144 20.23 -22.81 44.51
N GLY A 145 20.61 -21.68 43.89
CA GLY A 145 21.53 -21.64 42.76
C GLY A 145 22.96 -22.03 43.08
N SER A 146 23.68 -22.35 42.00
CA SER A 146 25.13 -22.18 41.87
C SER A 146 25.42 -21.84 40.42
N LYS A 147 26.33 -20.89 40.25
CA LYS A 147 26.63 -20.15 39.02
C LYS A 147 27.88 -20.78 38.37
N ALA A 148 27.85 -20.85 37.03
CA ALA A 148 28.99 -20.74 36.11
C ALA A 148 29.90 -21.99 35.85
N PRO A 149 30.78 -21.99 34.81
CA PRO A 149 30.58 -22.77 33.58
C PRO A 149 31.81 -23.61 33.12
N SER A 150 31.58 -24.68 32.36
CA SER A 150 32.60 -25.33 31.50
C SER A 150 31.82 -26.24 30.53
N GLY A 151 31.89 -26.13 29.21
CA GLY A 151 33.08 -25.94 28.40
C GLY A 151 33.67 -27.30 28.06
N THR A 152 33.08 -28.03 27.12
CA THR A 152 33.73 -29.11 26.36
C THR A 152 32.93 -29.43 25.10
N GLN A 153 33.59 -29.26 23.96
CA GLN A 153 33.18 -29.72 22.64
C GLN A 153 33.29 -31.25 22.58
N SER A 154 32.39 -31.92 21.86
CA SER A 154 32.67 -33.25 21.30
C SER A 154 32.10 -33.32 19.89
N MET A 155 32.97 -33.81 19.02
CA MET A 155 32.91 -33.93 17.57
C MET A 155 32.45 -35.37 17.24
N GLU A 156 31.91 -35.58 16.03
CA GLU A 156 31.84 -36.86 15.26
C GLU A 156 30.80 -37.92 15.69
N GLU A 157 29.80 -38.17 14.84
CA GLU A 157 29.78 -39.19 13.77
C GLU A 157 28.82 -38.78 12.64
#